data_AF-A0A7X7EWC5-F1
#
_entry.id   AF-A0A7X7EWC5-F1
#
_cell.length_a   1.000
_cell.length_b   1.000
_cell.length_c   1.000
_cell.angle_alpha   90.00
_cell.angle_beta   90.00
_cell.angle_gamma   90.00
#
_symmetry.space_group_name_H-M   'P 1'
#
loop_
_entity.id
_entity.type
_entity.pdbx_description
1 polymer ?
#
loop_
_entity_poly.entity_id
_entity_poly.type
_entity_poly.pdbx_seq_one_letter_code
_entity_poly.pdbx_strand_id
1 'polypeptide(L)'
;MEYKKLGARGPVVSTVGFGAWGISGRDWGTTDDDKSREAEKVLFPMAQRFGTGVIVRIPLLFGLLSGKFSADARFGDNDHRRFNLSPEKLESYITDLKRYLPLFDEYPHHSMVQMSLRFCIAHPACHTVIPGGKTPEQVRENVVASDLSFIAREKFIF
;
A
#
# COMPACT_ATOMS: atom_id res chain seq x y z
N MET A 1 13.92 20.15 -14.24
CA MET A 1 13.13 19.67 -13.08
C MET A 1 13.83 20.18 -11.84
N GLU A 2 13.14 20.88 -10.96
CA GLU A 2 13.72 21.42 -9.74
C GLU A 2 13.79 20.33 -8.67
N TYR A 3 14.86 20.33 -7.88
CA TYR A 3 15.09 19.35 -6.83
C TYR A 3 15.37 20.05 -5.51
N LYS A 4 14.93 19.45 -4.40
CA LYS A 4 15.11 19.97 -3.05
C LYS A 4 15.69 18.90 -2.15
N LYS A 5 16.66 19.30 -1.32
CA LYS A 5 17.21 18.43 -0.27
C LYS A 5 16.25 18.40 0.92
N LEU A 6 15.79 17.22 1.30
CA LEU A 6 14.94 17.05 2.48
C LEU A 6 15.81 17.02 3.74
N GLY A 7 15.78 18.10 4.51
CA GLY A 7 16.55 18.22 5.76
C GLY A 7 18.07 18.27 5.56
N ALA A 8 18.81 18.34 6.67
CA ALA A 8 20.28 18.51 6.61
C ALA A 8 21.01 17.28 6.02
N ARG A 9 20.44 16.07 6.18
CA ARG A 9 21.03 14.78 5.78
C ARG A 9 20.11 13.87 4.97
N GLY A 10 18.91 14.32 4.58
CA GLY A 10 18.00 13.48 3.82
C GLY A 10 18.25 13.52 2.31
N PRO A 11 17.43 12.78 1.55
CA PRO A 11 17.60 12.63 0.11
C PRO A 11 17.28 13.92 -0.65
N VAL A 12 17.81 14.03 -1.87
CA VAL A 12 17.44 15.07 -2.84
C VAL A 12 16.26 14.53 -3.66
N VAL A 13 15.15 15.25 -3.65
CA VAL A 13 13.88 14.82 -4.30
C VAL A 13 13.39 15.89 -5.27
N SER A 14 12.68 15.50 -6.33
CA SER A 14 11.99 16.45 -7.21
C SER A 14 10.97 17.31 -6.43
N THR A 15 10.86 18.60 -6.75
CA THR A 15 9.85 19.51 -6.16
C THR A 15 8.44 19.23 -6.68
N VAL A 16 8.31 18.52 -7.80
CA VAL A 16 7.03 18.12 -8.39
C VAL A 16 6.90 16.60 -8.28
N GLY A 17 5.90 16.16 -7.53
CA GLY A 17 5.48 14.76 -7.44
C GLY A 17 4.31 14.46 -8.37
N PHE A 18 4.28 13.27 -8.96
CA PHE A 18 3.11 12.81 -9.73
C PHE A 18 2.10 12.14 -8.79
N GLY A 19 0.94 12.75 -8.62
CA GLY A 19 -0.17 12.17 -7.86
C GLY A 19 -1.02 11.25 -8.73
N ALA A 20 -0.89 9.94 -8.55
CA ALA A 20 -1.64 8.93 -9.30
C ALA A 20 -2.97 8.54 -8.63
N TRP A 21 -3.74 9.53 -8.14
CA TRP A 21 -4.98 9.27 -7.39
C TRP A 21 -6.02 8.47 -8.20
N GLY A 22 -6.01 8.64 -9.53
CA GLY A 22 -6.90 7.93 -10.47
C GLY A 22 -6.60 6.44 -10.66
N ILE A 23 -5.47 5.92 -10.18
CA ILE A 23 -5.18 4.47 -10.18
C ILE A 23 -6.00 3.75 -9.09
N SER A 24 -6.61 4.46 -8.13
CA SER A 24 -7.35 3.84 -7.01
C SER A 24 -8.59 4.61 -6.53
N GLY A 25 -9.14 5.53 -7.33
CA GLY A 25 -10.22 6.43 -6.91
C GLY A 25 -11.42 6.47 -7.86
N ARG A 26 -12.64 6.51 -7.28
CA ARG A 26 -13.91 6.63 -8.04
C ARG A 26 -14.25 8.05 -8.48
N ASP A 27 -13.57 9.05 -7.93
CA ASP A 27 -13.88 10.47 -8.17
C ASP A 27 -13.51 10.94 -9.59
N TRP A 28 -12.78 10.12 -10.35
CA TRP A 28 -12.27 10.43 -11.69
C TRP A 28 -12.60 9.37 -12.75
N GLY A 29 -13.54 8.45 -12.45
CA GLY A 29 -13.97 7.39 -13.37
C GLY A 29 -14.10 6.03 -12.69
N THR A 30 -14.40 5.01 -13.49
CA THR A 30 -14.39 3.62 -13.03
C THR A 30 -12.96 3.15 -12.80
N THR A 31 -12.72 2.56 -11.63
CA THR A 31 -11.43 1.94 -11.29
C THR A 31 -11.45 0.48 -11.74
N ASP A 32 -10.36 0.03 -12.35
CA ASP A 32 -10.17 -1.32 -12.87
C ASP A 32 -8.74 -1.75 -12.50
N ASP A 33 -8.61 -2.90 -11.85
CA ASP A 33 -7.34 -3.34 -11.29
C ASP A 33 -6.33 -3.70 -12.39
N ASP A 34 -6.77 -4.26 -13.51
CA ASP A 34 -5.90 -4.57 -14.64
C ASP A 34 -5.37 -3.29 -15.28
N LYS A 35 -6.24 -2.29 -15.50
CA LYS A 35 -5.80 -0.97 -15.98
C LYS A 35 -4.86 -0.29 -15.00
N SER A 36 -5.05 -0.50 -13.71
CA SER A 36 -4.17 0.02 -12.66
C SER A 36 -2.79 -0.62 -12.74
N ARG A 37 -2.73 -1.94 -12.95
CA ARG A 37 -1.48 -2.68 -13.17
C ARG A 37 -0.77 -2.30 -14.47
N GLU A 38 -1.51 -2.02 -15.55
CA GLU A 38 -0.91 -1.48 -16.77
C GLU A 38 -0.37 -0.06 -16.58
N ALA A 39 -1.08 0.78 -15.83
CA ALA A 39 -0.61 2.13 -15.50
C ALA A 39 0.71 2.10 -14.69
N GLU A 40 0.89 1.15 -13.77
CA GLU A 40 2.15 0.96 -13.04
C GLU A 40 3.35 0.72 -13.98
N LYS A 41 3.16 -0.04 -15.07
CA LYS A 41 4.22 -0.36 -16.04
C LYS A 41 4.73 0.89 -16.78
N VAL A 42 3.92 1.95 -16.86
CA VAL A 42 4.32 3.25 -17.42
C VAL A 42 4.81 4.18 -16.31
N LEU A 43 4.07 4.26 -15.22
CA LEU A 43 4.32 5.21 -14.13
C LEU A 43 5.65 4.95 -13.43
N PHE A 44 5.96 3.70 -13.07
CA PHE A 44 7.16 3.42 -12.28
C PHE A 44 8.46 3.66 -13.05
N PRO A 45 8.62 3.24 -14.32
CA PRO A 45 9.79 3.61 -15.11
C PRO A 45 9.92 5.12 -15.29
N MET A 46 8.80 5.84 -15.48
CA MET A 46 8.81 7.30 -15.59
C MET A 46 9.25 7.96 -14.28
N ALA A 47 8.70 7.50 -13.14
CA ALA A 47 9.09 7.98 -11.81
C ALA A 47 10.61 7.83 -11.60
N GLN A 48 11.18 6.68 -11.93
CA GLN A 48 12.63 6.46 -11.86
C GLN A 48 13.40 7.33 -12.84
N ARG A 49 12.99 7.39 -14.11
CA ARG A 49 13.64 8.18 -15.17
C ARG A 49 13.73 9.66 -14.82
N PHE A 50 12.70 10.20 -14.18
CA PHE A 50 12.61 11.61 -13.82
C PHE A 50 13.04 11.91 -12.38
N GLY A 51 13.52 10.92 -11.62
CA GLY A 51 13.93 11.14 -10.22
C GLY A 51 12.78 11.57 -9.31
N THR A 52 11.57 11.10 -9.59
CA THR A 52 10.35 11.39 -8.84
C THR A 52 9.97 10.18 -7.99
N GLY A 53 9.65 10.40 -6.71
CA GLY A 53 9.20 9.32 -5.83
C GLY A 53 7.69 9.11 -5.83
N VAL A 54 7.28 7.84 -5.72
CA VAL A 54 5.88 7.45 -5.52
C VAL A 54 5.57 7.32 -4.02
N ILE A 55 4.47 7.92 -3.59
CA ILE A 55 3.89 7.79 -2.24
C ILE A 55 2.71 6.82 -2.32
N VAL A 56 2.81 5.68 -1.65
CA VAL A 56 1.76 4.64 -1.66
C VAL A 56 0.70 4.93 -0.60
N ARG A 57 -0.56 5.05 -1.03
CA ARG A 57 -1.73 5.36 -0.18
C ARG A 57 -2.66 4.16 -0.05
N ILE A 58 -3.43 4.12 1.04
CA ILE A 58 -4.34 3.01 1.40
C ILE A 58 -3.62 1.64 1.40
N PRO A 59 -2.40 1.54 1.98
CA PRO A 59 -1.57 0.34 1.84
C PRO A 59 -2.12 -0.88 2.60
N LEU A 60 -3.05 -0.67 3.54
CA LEU A 60 -3.62 -1.72 4.38
C LEU A 60 -5.10 -2.00 4.05
N LEU A 61 -5.62 -1.46 2.94
CA LEU A 61 -7.02 -1.59 2.52
C LEU A 61 -8.01 -1.33 3.69
N PHE A 62 -7.95 -0.12 4.24
CA PHE A 62 -8.75 0.29 5.41
C PHE A 62 -8.59 -0.59 6.66
N GLY A 63 -7.46 -1.30 6.78
CA GLY A 63 -7.11 -2.16 7.89
C GLY A 63 -7.35 -3.65 7.64
N LEU A 64 -7.88 -4.05 6.48
CA LEU A 64 -8.11 -5.46 6.13
C LEU A 64 -6.82 -6.28 6.19
N LEU A 65 -5.72 -5.74 5.66
CA LEU A 65 -4.40 -6.39 5.68
C LEU A 65 -3.72 -6.41 7.06
N SER A 66 -4.42 -5.97 8.12
CA SER A 66 -3.98 -6.22 9.49
C SER A 66 -4.38 -7.58 10.03
N GLY A 67 -5.19 -8.35 9.28
CA GLY A 67 -5.72 -9.64 9.71
C GLY A 67 -6.83 -9.55 10.77
N LYS A 68 -7.28 -8.35 11.12
CA LYS A 68 -8.27 -8.11 12.19
C LYS A 68 -9.72 -8.29 11.76
N PHE A 69 -10.00 -8.40 10.46
CA PHE A 69 -11.36 -8.49 9.94
C PHE A 69 -11.61 -9.84 9.27
N SER A 70 -12.74 -10.43 9.60
CA SER A 70 -13.35 -11.57 8.92
C SER A 70 -14.47 -11.09 7.98
N ALA A 71 -15.04 -11.99 7.17
CA ALA A 71 -16.07 -11.64 6.18
C ALA A 71 -17.38 -11.14 6.80
N ASP A 72 -17.61 -11.48 8.06
CA ASP A 72 -18.73 -11.05 8.88
C ASP A 72 -18.47 -9.74 9.64
N ALA A 73 -17.30 -9.09 9.48
CA ALA A 73 -17.03 -7.83 10.17
C ALA A 73 -18.11 -6.78 9.87
N ARG A 74 -18.50 -6.04 10.92
CA ARG A 74 -19.48 -4.95 10.85
C ARG A 74 -18.85 -3.68 11.42
N PHE A 75 -19.18 -2.55 10.81
CA PHE A 75 -18.68 -1.24 11.20
C PHE A 75 -19.85 -0.35 11.63
N GLY A 76 -19.63 0.49 12.64
CA GLY A 76 -20.65 1.41 13.13
C GLY A 76 -21.05 2.46 12.09
N ASP A 77 -22.18 3.14 12.33
CA ASP A 77 -22.81 4.02 11.34
C ASP A 77 -21.93 5.19 10.87
N ASN A 78 -21.06 5.70 11.75
CA ASN A 78 -20.14 6.80 11.46
C ASN A 78 -18.75 6.34 10.96
N ASP A 79 -18.59 5.06 10.61
CA ASP A 79 -17.31 4.53 10.16
C ASP A 79 -17.20 4.54 8.63
N HIS A 80 -16.22 5.29 8.10
CA HIS A 80 -15.92 5.33 6.67
C HIS A 80 -15.68 3.94 6.04
N ARG A 81 -15.27 2.94 6.83
CA ARG A 81 -15.12 1.55 6.38
C ARG A 81 -16.43 0.95 5.90
N ARG A 82 -17.57 1.37 6.45
CA ARG A 82 -18.89 0.91 6.02
C ARG A 82 -19.16 1.19 4.53
N PHE A 83 -18.65 2.30 4.01
CA PHE A 83 -18.81 2.68 2.59
C PHE A 83 -17.74 2.05 1.67
N ASN A 84 -16.57 1.75 2.23
CA ASN A 84 -15.41 1.27 1.46
C ASN A 84 -15.27 -0.26 1.49
N LEU A 85 -15.79 -0.92 2.53
CA LEU A 85 -15.81 -2.36 2.78
C LEU A 85 -17.26 -2.81 2.98
N SER A 86 -18.07 -2.76 1.91
CA SER A 86 -19.39 -3.40 1.94
C SER A 86 -19.24 -4.92 2.14
N PRO A 87 -20.28 -5.63 2.61
CA PRO A 87 -20.20 -7.09 2.82
C PRO A 87 -19.68 -7.85 1.59
N GLU A 88 -20.14 -7.48 0.39
CA GLU A 88 -19.75 -8.12 -0.87
C GLU A 88 -18.27 -7.84 -1.21
N LYS A 89 -17.81 -6.60 -0.98
CA LYS A 89 -16.39 -6.25 -1.16
C LYS A 89 -15.52 -6.98 -0.15
N LEU A 90 -15.97 -7.07 1.09
CA LEU A 90 -15.22 -7.72 2.16
C LEU A 90 -15.09 -9.22 1.90
N GLU A 91 -16.16 -9.87 1.45
CA GLU A 91 -16.13 -11.27 1.02
C GLU A 91 -15.17 -11.49 -0.16
N SER A 92 -15.22 -10.64 -1.18
CA SER A 92 -14.30 -10.67 -2.32
C SER A 92 -12.84 -10.52 -1.87
N TYR A 93 -12.52 -9.47 -1.11
CA TYR A 93 -11.17 -9.20 -0.64
C TYR A 93 -10.62 -10.30 0.26
N ILE A 94 -11.45 -10.91 1.11
CA ILE A 94 -11.02 -12.03 1.95
C ILE A 94 -10.80 -13.30 1.12
N THR A 95 -11.63 -13.53 0.12
CA THR A 95 -11.43 -14.64 -0.83
C THR A 95 -10.12 -14.47 -1.58
N ASP A 96 -9.81 -13.25 -2.03
CA ASP A 96 -8.54 -12.94 -2.66
C ASP A 96 -7.37 -13.10 -1.70
N LEU A 97 -7.49 -12.57 -0.47
CA LEU A 97 -6.45 -12.65 0.56
C LEU A 97 -6.05 -14.09 0.86
N LYS A 98 -6.98 -15.06 0.83
CA LYS A 98 -6.69 -16.48 1.03
C LYS A 98 -5.62 -17.02 0.07
N ARG A 99 -5.55 -16.49 -1.16
CA ARG A 99 -4.52 -16.86 -2.15
C ARG A 99 -3.12 -16.42 -1.72
N TYR A 100 -3.04 -15.36 -0.92
CA TYR A 100 -1.78 -14.77 -0.44
C TYR A 100 -1.39 -15.22 0.97
N LEU A 101 -2.28 -15.91 1.72
CA LEU A 101 -1.96 -16.42 3.06
C LEU A 101 -0.66 -17.25 3.12
N PRO A 102 -0.39 -18.17 2.18
CA PRO A 102 0.86 -18.95 2.20
C PRO A 102 2.12 -18.09 2.15
N LEU A 103 2.06 -16.90 1.52
CA LEU A 103 3.20 -15.98 1.47
C LEU A 103 3.50 -15.39 2.85
N PHE A 104 2.49 -15.12 3.67
CA PHE A 104 2.72 -14.62 5.03
C PHE A 104 3.31 -15.71 5.91
N ASP A 105 2.96 -16.98 5.68
CA ASP A 105 3.51 -18.13 6.42
C ASP A 105 5.03 -18.32 6.19
N GLU A 106 5.58 -17.83 5.06
CA GLU A 106 7.04 -17.80 4.81
C GLU A 106 7.79 -16.81 5.73
N TYR A 107 7.08 -15.87 6.36
CA TYR A 107 7.66 -14.83 7.22
C TYR A 107 7.01 -14.82 8.61
N PRO A 108 7.11 -15.93 9.38
CA PRO A 108 6.36 -16.12 10.62
C PRO A 108 6.75 -15.15 11.75
N HIS A 109 7.87 -14.44 11.60
CA HIS A 109 8.34 -13.44 12.56
C HIS A 109 7.86 -12.01 12.24
N HIS A 110 7.09 -11.83 11.17
CA HIS A 110 6.58 -10.53 10.73
C HIS A 110 5.05 -10.54 10.66
N SER A 111 4.42 -9.47 11.10
CA SER A 111 2.98 -9.35 10.98
C SER A 111 2.55 -9.08 9.54
N MET A 112 1.29 -9.41 9.21
CA MET A 112 0.72 -9.08 7.89
C MET A 112 0.80 -7.58 7.58
N VAL A 113 0.68 -6.73 8.60
CA VAL A 113 0.86 -5.27 8.48
C VAL A 113 2.26 -4.96 8.00
N GLN A 114 3.28 -5.46 8.70
CA GLN A 114 4.68 -5.20 8.37
C GLN A 114 5.03 -5.68 6.96
N MET A 115 4.58 -6.88 6.60
CA MET A 115 4.81 -7.47 5.29
C MET A 115 4.11 -6.71 4.16
N SER A 116 2.87 -6.29 4.39
CA SER A 116 2.07 -5.52 3.42
C SER A 116 2.68 -4.12 3.20
N LEU A 117 3.12 -3.44 4.26
CA LEU A 117 3.82 -2.15 4.14
C LEU A 117 5.18 -2.29 3.48
N ARG A 118 5.92 -3.35 3.79
CA ARG A 118 7.21 -3.64 3.16
C ARG A 118 7.03 -3.87 1.66
N PHE A 119 5.99 -4.59 1.25
CA PHE A 119 5.64 -4.78 -0.15
C PHE A 119 5.44 -3.43 -0.88
N CYS A 120 4.70 -2.49 -0.28
CA CYS A 120 4.45 -1.18 -0.87
C CYS A 120 5.73 -0.41 -1.22
N ILE A 121 6.79 -0.54 -0.41
CA ILE A 121 8.08 0.14 -0.60
C ILE A 121 9.17 -0.77 -1.16
N ALA A 122 8.82 -1.97 -1.63
CA ALA A 122 9.77 -2.87 -2.26
C ALA A 122 10.19 -2.36 -3.64
N HIS A 123 9.25 -1.82 -4.42
CA HIS A 123 9.57 -1.31 -5.76
C HIS A 123 10.45 -0.05 -5.69
N PRO A 124 11.57 0.07 -6.43
CA PRO A 124 12.47 1.23 -6.34
C PRO A 124 11.84 2.58 -6.70
N ALA A 125 10.68 2.58 -7.35
CA ALA A 125 9.90 3.80 -7.61
C ALA A 125 9.11 4.28 -6.36
N CYS A 126 8.76 3.37 -5.45
CA CYS A 126 7.96 3.61 -4.26
C CYS A 126 8.87 3.99 -3.09
N HIS A 127 8.93 5.29 -2.78
CA HIS A 127 9.88 5.81 -1.80
C HIS A 127 9.32 5.80 -0.37
N THR A 128 8.00 5.90 -0.24
CA THR A 128 7.36 5.87 1.07
C THR A 128 5.93 5.35 0.96
N VAL A 129 5.44 4.84 2.08
CA VAL A 129 4.08 4.40 2.27
C VAL A 129 3.48 5.20 3.43
N ILE A 130 2.20 5.56 3.34
CA ILE A 130 1.49 6.36 4.36
C ILE A 130 0.36 5.56 5.00
N PRO A 131 0.68 4.59 5.89
CA PRO A 131 -0.34 3.84 6.61
C PRO A 131 -1.06 4.72 7.64
N GLY A 132 -2.30 4.36 7.95
CA GLY A 132 -3.00 4.91 9.10
C GLY A 132 -2.49 4.32 10.43
N GLY A 133 -2.72 5.02 11.53
CA GLY A 133 -2.48 4.54 12.88
C GLY A 133 -3.35 5.32 13.87
N LYS A 134 -4.20 4.63 14.62
CA LYS A 134 -5.08 5.20 15.64
C LYS A 134 -4.46 5.15 17.04
N THR A 135 -3.42 4.34 17.24
CA THR A 135 -2.71 4.22 18.51
C THR A 135 -1.20 4.29 18.30
N PRO A 136 -0.42 4.71 19.32
CA PRO A 136 1.04 4.70 19.24
C PRO A 136 1.63 3.33 18.88
N GLU A 137 1.01 2.24 19.35
CA GLU A 137 1.44 0.86 19.10
C GLU A 137 1.33 0.51 17.61
N GLN A 138 0.25 0.93 16.94
CA GLN A 138 0.10 0.75 15.50
C GLN A 138 1.17 1.53 14.72
N VAL A 139 1.49 2.74 15.17
CA VAL A 139 2.56 3.53 14.55
C VAL A 139 3.92 2.84 14.72
N ARG A 140 4.22 2.34 15.93
CA ARG A 140 5.46 1.57 16.18
C ARG A 140 5.53 0.31 15.34
N GLU A 141 4.42 -0.44 15.22
CA GLU A 141 4.35 -1.63 14.37
C GLU A 141 4.59 -1.29 12.90
N ASN A 142 3.97 -0.23 12.38
CA ASN A 142 4.10 0.20 10.98
C ASN A 142 5.55 0.55 10.61
N VAL A 143 6.28 1.21 11.52
CA VAL A 143 7.66 1.66 11.27
C VAL A 143 8.60 0.48 11.03
N VAL A 144 8.37 -0.68 11.65
CA VAL A 144 9.22 -1.88 11.47
C VAL A 144 9.35 -2.27 9.99
N ALA A 145 8.35 -1.96 9.15
CA ALA A 145 8.38 -2.25 7.73
C ALA A 145 9.56 -1.57 6.99
N SER A 146 10.11 -0.46 7.49
CA SER A 146 11.30 0.18 6.89
C SER A 146 12.56 -0.64 7.08
N ASP A 147 12.61 -1.44 8.14
CA ASP A 147 13.80 -2.16 8.57
C ASP A 147 13.81 -3.61 8.06
N LEU A 148 12.70 -4.07 7.46
CA LEU A 148 12.60 -5.40 6.87
C LEU A 148 13.47 -5.52 5.62
N SER A 149 13.98 -6.73 5.41
CA SER A 149 14.69 -7.08 4.17
C SER A 149 13.78 -6.98 2.94
N PHE A 150 14.38 -6.84 1.76
CA PHE A 150 13.64 -6.77 0.51
C PHE A 150 12.85 -8.07 0.27
N ILE A 151 11.58 -7.93 -0.11
CA ILE A 151 10.75 -9.05 -0.55
C ILE A 151 10.71 -9.00 -2.07
N ALA A 152 11.20 -10.05 -2.71
CA ALA A 152 11.23 -10.19 -4.16
C ALA A 152 9.82 -10.06 -4.75
N ARG A 153 9.65 -9.20 -5.77
CA ARG A 153 8.33 -8.88 -6.35
C ARG A 153 7.67 -10.12 -6.95
N GLU A 154 8.49 -11.05 -7.44
CA GLU A 154 8.10 -12.32 -8.02
C GLU A 154 7.29 -13.18 -7.04
N LYS A 155 7.51 -13.03 -5.73
CA LYS A 155 6.74 -13.72 -4.69
C LYS A 155 5.29 -13.25 -4.57
N PHE A 156 4.92 -12.15 -5.22
CA PHE A 156 3.56 -11.60 -5.23
C PHE A 156 2.85 -11.75 -6.57
N ILE A 157 3.43 -12.52 -7.50
CA ILE A 157 2.85 -12.84 -8.80
C ILE A 157 2.31 -14.26 -8.69
N PHE A 158 0.98 -14.41 -8.62
CA PHE A 158 0.26 -15.69 -8.58
C PHE A 158 -0.63 -15.81 -9.82
#